data_AF-A0A1G2PQ27-F1
#
_entry.id   AF-A0A1G2PQ27-F1
#
_cell.length_a   1.000
_cell.length_b   1.000
_cell.length_c   1.000
_cell.angle_alpha   90.00
_cell.angle_beta   90.00
_cell.angle_gamma   90.00
#
_symmetry.space_group_name_H-M   'P 1'
#
loop_
_entity.id
_entity.type
_entity.pdbx_description
1 polymer ?
#
loop_
_entity_poly.entity_id
_entity_poly.type
_entity_poly.pdbx_seq_one_letter_code
_entity_poly.pdbx_strand_id
1 'polypeptide(L)'
;MHLLTKSFSVATLVATFAIPVSANFLSTSYALNTPGVNKTLNLPPSADNSLPISLGSAVDPQSGELVEGYAIVHYKENAARPSGSGRGEAVCYGYLGKYAKWQTNEPWVVNATNTRALDPDFILTNLSSNIAKWEDAADGTVGNLSGMDILGDGTLTDAALLADTVSPDDVNEVYFADIADANSIGVTIVWGIFRGPADGQKIVEWDQVYDDVTFDWSALGETGKMDFENIATHELGHSSGLKDIYNTSCSDATMYGYAGEGDTNKRDLAPADITGIDKLY
;
A
#
# COMPACT_ATOMS: atom_id res chain seq x y z
N MET A 1 -30.08 41.66 66.91
CA MET A 1 -29.09 42.15 65.93
C MET A 1 -29.07 41.16 64.78
N HIS A 2 -29.76 41.48 63.70
CA HIS A 2 -29.79 40.69 62.46
C HIS A 2 -28.42 40.75 61.78
N LEU A 3 -27.91 39.62 61.28
CA LEU A 3 -26.99 39.59 60.16
C LEU A 3 -27.35 38.40 59.26
N LEU A 4 -27.91 38.76 58.12
CA LEU A 4 -28.28 37.91 57.00
C LEU A 4 -27.21 38.06 55.91
N THR A 5 -26.78 36.93 55.35
CA THR A 5 -26.41 36.71 53.92
C THR A 5 -25.07 37.32 53.44
N LYS A 6 -24.33 36.77 52.45
CA LYS A 6 -24.62 35.88 51.31
C LYS A 6 -23.38 35.02 51.00
N SER A 7 -23.57 33.73 50.74
CA SER A 7 -22.61 32.94 49.94
C SER A 7 -22.93 33.13 48.47
N PHE A 8 -21.95 33.55 47.66
CA PHE A 8 -22.05 33.56 46.21
C PHE A 8 -21.48 32.24 45.67
N SER A 9 -22.35 31.36 45.15
CA SER A 9 -21.94 30.31 44.22
C SER A 9 -21.93 30.89 42.81
N VAL A 10 -20.76 30.92 42.19
CA VAL A 10 -20.62 31.19 40.76
C VAL A 10 -20.88 29.88 40.03
N ALA A 11 -22.09 29.70 39.52
CA ALA A 11 -22.40 28.63 38.59
C ALA A 11 -21.92 29.06 37.20
N THR A 12 -20.80 28.50 36.75
CA THR A 12 -20.31 28.68 35.38
C THR A 12 -21.22 27.90 34.44
N LEU A 13 -22.13 28.61 33.77
CA LEU A 13 -22.98 28.06 32.71
C LEU A 13 -22.12 27.88 31.45
N VAL A 14 -21.61 26.67 31.21
CA VAL A 14 -20.99 26.32 29.93
C VAL A 14 -22.12 26.07 28.94
N ALA A 15 -22.43 27.07 28.11
CA ALA A 15 -23.30 26.90 26.97
C ALA A 15 -22.53 26.14 25.88
N THR A 16 -22.77 24.83 25.79
CA THR A 16 -22.35 24.03 24.63
C THR A 16 -23.24 24.38 23.45
N PHE A 17 -22.76 25.27 22.59
CA PHE A 17 -23.31 25.44 21.25
C PHE A 17 -22.89 24.24 20.41
N ALA A 18 -23.73 23.21 20.37
CA ALA A 18 -23.63 22.19 19.33
C ALA A 18 -24.06 22.84 18.01
N ILE A 19 -23.08 23.20 17.19
CA ILE A 19 -23.33 23.55 15.78
C ILE A 19 -23.54 22.21 15.07
N PRO A 20 -24.71 21.93 14.48
CA PRO A 20 -24.85 20.78 13.61
C PRO A 20 -24.05 21.07 12.34
N VAL A 21 -22.82 20.57 12.27
CA VAL A 21 -22.06 20.51 11.01
C VAL A 21 -22.75 19.43 10.17
N SER A 22 -23.78 19.84 9.45
CA SER A 22 -24.38 19.02 8.39
C SER A 22 -23.44 19.13 7.19
N ALA A 23 -22.35 18.37 7.21
CA ALA A 23 -21.55 18.17 6.03
C ALA A 23 -22.34 17.25 5.10
N ASN A 24 -23.11 17.84 4.18
CA ASN A 24 -23.58 17.14 3.01
C ASN A 24 -22.37 16.84 2.13
N PHE A 25 -21.64 15.78 2.48
CA PHE A 25 -20.70 15.17 1.56
C PHE A 25 -21.54 14.50 0.47
N LEU A 26 -21.60 15.14 -0.69
CA LEU A 26 -21.93 14.43 -1.91
C LEU A 26 -20.75 13.51 -2.21
N SER A 27 -20.70 12.35 -1.55
CA SER A 27 -19.93 11.23 -2.09
C SER A 27 -20.61 10.85 -3.39
N THR A 28 -19.92 11.07 -4.50
CA THR A 28 -20.38 10.56 -5.78
C THR A 28 -20.12 9.06 -5.71
N SER A 29 -21.13 8.30 -5.32
CA SER A 29 -21.06 6.84 -5.35
C SER A 29 -20.87 6.40 -6.79
N TYR A 30 -19.70 5.85 -7.11
CA TYR A 30 -19.50 5.12 -8.36
C TYR A 30 -20.17 3.77 -8.20
N ALA A 31 -21.40 3.66 -8.69
CA ALA A 31 -22.13 2.40 -8.71
C ALA A 31 -21.57 1.49 -9.81
N LEU A 32 -21.29 0.23 -9.45
CA LEU A 32 -20.99 -0.85 -10.38
C LEU A 32 -22.10 -0.97 -11.41
N ASN A 33 -21.78 -0.69 -12.67
CA ASN A 33 -22.57 -1.09 -13.81
C ASN A 33 -21.70 -1.98 -14.70
N THR A 34 -21.53 -3.25 -14.33
CA THR A 34 -21.96 -4.40 -15.15
C THR A 34 -21.36 -5.73 -14.67
N PRO A 35 -22.04 -6.87 -14.89
CA PRO A 35 -21.45 -8.19 -14.72
C PRO A 35 -20.37 -8.46 -15.78
N GLY A 36 -19.16 -8.85 -15.38
CA GLY A 36 -18.04 -9.20 -16.25
C GLY A 36 -16.71 -9.31 -15.48
N VAL A 37 -15.73 -10.05 -16.03
CA VAL A 37 -14.45 -10.41 -15.39
C VAL A 37 -13.36 -9.33 -15.44
N ASN A 38 -13.55 -8.21 -16.14
CA ASN A 38 -12.51 -7.18 -16.29
C ASN A 38 -12.98 -5.85 -15.69
N LYS A 39 -12.51 -5.51 -14.49
CA LYS A 39 -12.60 -4.17 -13.91
C LYS A 39 -11.36 -3.38 -14.36
N THR A 40 -11.54 -2.12 -14.76
CA THR A 40 -10.42 -1.21 -15.05
C THR A 40 -10.17 -0.31 -13.85
N LEU A 41 -8.99 -0.41 -13.24
CA LEU A 41 -8.51 0.50 -12.21
C LEU A 41 -8.15 1.85 -12.85
N ASN A 42 -8.82 2.90 -12.40
CA ASN A 42 -8.53 4.28 -12.78
C ASN A 42 -8.06 5.03 -11.53
N LEU A 43 -6.77 5.34 -11.47
CA LEU A 43 -6.22 6.14 -10.38
C LEU A 43 -6.56 7.62 -10.59
N PRO A 44 -6.79 8.38 -9.51
CA PRO A 44 -6.97 9.82 -9.62
C PRO A 44 -5.69 10.47 -10.17
N PRO A 45 -5.81 11.58 -10.92
CA PRO A 45 -4.64 12.37 -11.29
C PRO A 45 -3.91 12.83 -10.02
N SER A 46 -2.59 12.68 -9.97
CA SER A 46 -1.79 13.24 -8.87
C SER A 46 -1.93 14.77 -8.87
N ALA A 47 -2.69 15.32 -7.93
CA ALA A 47 -3.05 16.74 -7.90
C ALA A 47 -1.84 17.69 -7.84
N ASP A 48 -0.71 17.20 -7.32
CA ASP A 48 0.56 17.92 -7.17
C ASP A 48 1.72 17.22 -7.90
N ASN A 49 1.43 16.20 -8.71
CA ASN A 49 2.43 15.33 -9.28
C ASN A 49 3.31 14.62 -8.23
N SER A 50 2.95 14.48 -6.96
CA SER A 50 3.77 13.74 -6.00
C SER A 50 3.57 12.24 -6.11
N LEU A 51 4.63 11.49 -5.79
CA LEU A 51 4.56 10.06 -5.54
C LEU A 51 4.83 9.80 -4.05
N PRO A 52 4.02 8.95 -3.39
CA PRO A 52 2.85 8.24 -3.94
C PRO A 52 1.63 9.14 -4.20
N ILE A 53 0.67 8.66 -5.01
CA ILE A 53 -0.56 9.38 -5.37
C ILE A 53 -1.50 9.40 -4.15
N SER A 54 -1.90 10.58 -3.68
CA SER A 54 -2.88 10.68 -2.59
C SER A 54 -4.30 10.33 -3.04
N LEU A 55 -4.95 9.44 -2.29
CA LEU A 55 -6.36 9.05 -2.43
C LEU A 55 -7.27 9.88 -1.51
N GLY A 56 -6.69 10.74 -0.66
CA GLY A 56 -7.38 11.55 0.32
C GLY A 56 -7.38 10.92 1.70
N SER A 57 -8.42 11.21 2.48
CA SER A 57 -8.57 10.70 3.85
C SER A 57 -9.94 10.04 4.03
N ALA A 58 -9.98 8.99 4.83
CA ALA A 58 -11.18 8.24 5.17
C ALA A 58 -11.18 7.87 6.66
N VAL A 59 -12.34 7.49 7.18
CA VAL A 59 -12.42 6.90 8.52
C VAL A 59 -12.22 5.39 8.36
N ASP A 60 -11.21 4.86 9.02
CA ASP A 60 -10.97 3.43 9.13
C ASP A 60 -12.16 2.77 9.86
N PRO A 61 -12.87 1.82 9.23
CA PRO A 61 -14.05 1.20 9.83
C PRO A 61 -13.75 0.35 11.07
N GLN A 62 -12.54 -0.22 11.18
CA GLN A 62 -12.14 -1.01 12.35
C GLN A 62 -11.81 -0.14 13.56
N SER A 63 -10.95 0.87 13.40
CA SER A 63 -10.50 1.70 14.53
C SER A 63 -11.35 2.94 14.79
N GLY A 64 -12.07 3.44 13.76
CA GLY A 64 -12.75 4.73 13.78
C GLY A 64 -11.80 5.94 13.67
N GLU A 65 -10.51 5.72 13.41
CA GLU A 65 -9.52 6.78 13.24
C GLU A 65 -9.56 7.36 11.82
N LEU A 66 -9.15 8.63 11.69
CA LEU A 66 -8.98 9.25 10.39
C LEU A 66 -7.62 8.81 9.80
N VAL A 67 -7.66 8.15 8.65
CA VAL A 67 -6.48 7.64 7.93
C VAL A 67 -6.33 8.33 6.57
N GLU A 68 -5.11 8.32 6.03
CA GLU A 68 -4.77 8.79 4.69
C GLU A 68 -4.53 7.59 3.76
N GLY A 69 -4.94 7.72 2.50
CA GLY A 69 -4.74 6.69 1.48
C GLY A 69 -3.70 7.11 0.45
N TYR A 70 -2.83 6.18 0.07
CA TYR A 70 -1.84 6.36 -0.99
C TYR A 70 -1.88 5.22 -1.99
N ALA A 71 -1.90 5.54 -3.29
CA ALA A 71 -1.65 4.60 -4.37
C ALA A 71 -0.21 4.77 -4.89
N ILE A 72 0.53 3.67 -4.92
CA ILE A 72 1.91 3.60 -5.39
C ILE A 72 1.91 2.76 -6.66
N VAL A 73 2.54 3.27 -7.71
CA VAL A 73 2.50 2.67 -9.04
C VAL A 73 3.88 2.17 -9.40
N HIS A 74 4.01 0.88 -9.71
CA HIS A 74 5.23 0.32 -10.26
C HIS A 74 5.25 0.43 -11.77
N TYR A 75 6.22 1.16 -12.31
CA TYR A 75 6.24 1.50 -13.73
C TYR A 75 7.11 0.55 -14.55
N LYS A 76 6.75 0.35 -15.83
CA LYS A 76 7.67 -0.31 -16.77
C LYS A 76 8.92 0.51 -17.02
N GLU A 77 10.02 -0.16 -17.31
CA GLU A 77 11.28 0.46 -17.66
C GLU A 77 11.11 1.42 -18.87
N ASN A 78 11.87 2.51 -18.87
CA ASN A 78 11.82 3.58 -19.87
C ASN A 78 10.51 4.37 -19.91
N ALA A 79 9.57 4.14 -18.98
CA ALA A 79 8.51 5.10 -18.72
C ALA A 79 9.11 6.47 -18.39
N ALA A 80 8.43 7.55 -18.78
CA ALA A 80 8.86 8.89 -18.42
C ALA A 80 8.93 8.98 -16.89
N ARG A 81 10.03 9.54 -16.36
CA ARG A 81 10.18 9.68 -14.92
C ARG A 81 8.95 10.36 -14.33
N PRO A 82 8.24 9.73 -13.38
CA PRO A 82 7.08 10.34 -12.78
C PRO A 82 7.47 11.69 -12.21
N SER A 83 6.63 12.67 -12.51
CA SER A 83 6.68 13.97 -11.85
C SER A 83 6.60 13.73 -10.33
N GLY A 84 7.27 14.59 -9.54
CA GLY A 84 7.35 14.53 -8.06
C GLY A 84 8.00 13.30 -7.42
N SER A 85 8.64 12.43 -8.19
CA SER A 85 9.74 11.60 -7.66
C SER A 85 10.83 12.51 -7.09
N GLY A 86 10.91 12.60 -5.76
CA GLY A 86 11.77 13.53 -5.03
C GLY A 86 13.24 13.51 -5.46
N ARG A 87 14.02 14.52 -5.01
CA ARG A 87 15.49 14.49 -5.19
C ARG A 87 16.01 13.19 -4.57
N GLY A 88 16.73 12.39 -5.35
CA GLY A 88 17.16 11.05 -4.96
C GLY A 88 17.74 11.04 -3.56
N GLU A 89 17.21 10.15 -2.71
CA GLU A 89 17.81 9.88 -1.42
C GLU A 89 19.24 9.39 -1.66
N ALA A 90 20.18 9.83 -0.82
CA ALA A 90 21.57 9.37 -0.89
C ALA A 90 21.71 7.88 -0.54
N VAL A 91 20.64 7.30 0.00
CA VAL A 91 20.48 5.90 0.37
C VAL A 91 19.38 5.28 -0.50
N CYS A 92 19.49 3.99 -0.82
CA CYS A 92 18.58 3.29 -1.73
C CYS A 92 17.36 2.67 -1.01
N TYR A 93 16.80 3.35 -0.01
CA TYR A 93 15.57 2.96 0.70
C TYR A 93 14.91 4.20 1.32
N GLY A 94 13.58 4.18 1.41
CA GLY A 94 12.75 5.24 1.97
C GLY A 94 11.43 4.70 2.52
N TYR A 95 10.65 5.52 3.21
CA TYR A 95 9.45 5.08 3.95
C TYR A 95 8.21 5.90 3.63
N LEU A 96 7.04 5.26 3.60
CA LEU A 96 5.75 5.91 3.39
C LEU A 96 5.47 6.95 4.48
N GLY A 97 5.68 6.56 5.73
CA GLY A 97 5.83 7.42 6.90
C GLY A 97 7.05 6.98 7.70
N LYS A 98 7.74 7.90 8.38
CA LYS A 98 9.01 7.61 9.07
C LYS A 98 8.90 6.47 10.10
N TYR A 99 7.72 6.31 10.68
CA TYR A 99 7.42 5.28 11.69
C TYR A 99 6.16 4.48 11.33
N ALA A 100 5.63 4.64 10.11
CA ALA A 100 4.39 3.99 9.70
C ALA A 100 4.68 2.54 9.33
N LYS A 101 4.33 1.64 10.25
CA LYS A 101 4.50 0.19 10.12
C LYS A 101 3.27 -0.54 10.67
N TRP A 102 3.18 -1.83 10.39
CA TRP A 102 2.16 -2.68 11.00
C TRP A 102 2.35 -2.78 12.51
N GLN A 103 1.25 -2.63 13.24
CA GLN A 103 1.21 -2.78 14.70
C GLN A 103 0.56 -4.11 15.13
N THR A 104 -0.23 -4.68 14.24
CA THR A 104 -0.96 -5.93 14.39
C THR A 104 -0.99 -6.62 13.04
N ASN A 105 -0.98 -7.95 13.06
CA ASN A 105 -1.00 -8.74 11.84
C ASN A 105 -2.43 -8.78 11.31
N GLU A 106 -2.57 -8.64 10.01
CA GLU A 106 -3.86 -8.69 9.34
C GLU A 106 -3.76 -9.61 8.12
N PRO A 107 -4.49 -10.75 8.11
CA PRO A 107 -4.49 -11.68 7.00
C PRO A 107 -4.87 -11.03 5.67
N TRP A 108 -4.49 -11.69 4.57
CA TRP A 108 -4.80 -11.21 3.22
C TRP A 108 -5.48 -12.29 2.37
N VAL A 109 -6.18 -11.83 1.34
CA VAL A 109 -6.86 -12.70 0.38
C VAL A 109 -6.38 -12.41 -1.03
N VAL A 110 -6.25 -13.44 -1.86
CA VAL A 110 -5.89 -13.30 -3.27
C VAL A 110 -6.94 -13.94 -4.16
N ASN A 111 -7.47 -13.15 -5.09
CA ASN A 111 -8.16 -13.68 -6.26
C ASN A 111 -7.13 -13.85 -7.38
N ALA A 112 -6.67 -15.08 -7.55
CA ALA A 112 -5.63 -15.44 -8.51
C ALA A 112 -6.14 -15.60 -9.96
N THR A 113 -7.41 -15.29 -10.23
CA THR A 113 -7.96 -15.35 -11.58
C THR A 113 -7.25 -14.33 -12.47
N ASN A 114 -6.59 -14.81 -13.52
CA ASN A 114 -5.85 -13.99 -14.47
C ASN A 114 -5.99 -14.55 -15.88
N THR A 115 -5.82 -13.70 -16.89
CA THR A 115 -5.91 -14.09 -18.31
C THR A 115 -4.56 -14.53 -18.90
N ARG A 116 -3.48 -14.44 -18.12
CA ARG A 116 -2.11 -14.79 -18.53
C ARG A 116 -1.63 -16.19 -18.11
N ALA A 117 -2.55 -17.00 -17.59
CA ALA A 117 -2.33 -18.40 -17.22
C ALA A 117 -1.22 -18.61 -16.18
N LEU A 118 -1.01 -17.63 -15.29
CA LEU A 118 -0.31 -17.91 -14.03
C LEU A 118 -1.16 -18.87 -13.20
N ASP A 119 -0.52 -19.90 -12.67
CA ASP A 119 -1.18 -20.91 -11.86
C ASP A 119 -1.60 -20.31 -10.49
N PRO A 120 -2.83 -20.53 -10.02
CA PRO A 120 -3.31 -19.99 -8.74
C PRO A 120 -2.50 -20.43 -7.52
N ASP A 121 -2.06 -21.69 -7.47
CA ASP A 121 -1.25 -22.20 -6.35
C ASP A 121 0.15 -21.57 -6.38
N PHE A 122 0.70 -21.36 -7.58
CA PHE A 122 1.92 -20.57 -7.75
C PHE A 122 1.75 -19.13 -7.24
N ILE A 123 0.68 -18.43 -7.60
CA ILE A 123 0.45 -17.04 -7.17
C ILE A 123 0.41 -16.95 -5.65
N LEU A 124 -0.43 -17.77 -4.99
CA LEU A 124 -0.53 -17.78 -3.53
C LEU A 124 0.83 -18.09 -2.88
N THR A 125 1.48 -19.17 -3.31
CA THR A 125 2.77 -19.61 -2.73
C THR A 125 3.88 -18.57 -2.97
N ASN A 126 3.89 -17.93 -4.13
CA ASN A 126 4.88 -16.90 -4.47
C ASN A 126 4.69 -15.65 -3.60
N LEU A 127 3.45 -15.15 -3.46
CA LEU A 127 3.13 -14.03 -2.57
C LEU A 127 3.53 -14.35 -1.12
N SER A 128 3.13 -15.50 -0.57
CA SER A 128 3.55 -15.92 0.77
C SER A 128 5.07 -16.02 0.91
N SER A 129 5.76 -16.54 -0.09
CA SER A 129 7.23 -16.61 -0.08
C SER A 129 7.88 -15.22 -0.15
N ASN A 130 7.29 -14.27 -0.88
CA ASN A 130 7.82 -12.92 -0.99
C ASN A 130 7.58 -12.12 0.30
N ILE A 131 6.43 -12.31 0.95
CA ILE A 131 6.19 -11.79 2.31
C ILE A 131 7.25 -12.32 3.27
N ALA A 132 7.49 -13.64 3.26
CA ALA A 132 8.49 -14.26 4.11
C ALA A 132 9.91 -13.70 3.90
N LYS A 133 10.26 -13.24 2.69
CA LYS A 133 11.56 -12.56 2.43
C LYS A 133 11.67 -11.24 3.21
N TRP A 134 10.63 -10.42 3.18
CA TRP A 134 10.59 -9.15 3.91
C TRP A 134 10.59 -9.37 5.43
N GLU A 135 9.80 -10.34 5.88
CA GLU A 135 9.68 -10.73 7.29
C GLU A 135 10.98 -11.30 7.88
N ASP A 136 11.70 -12.13 7.12
CA ASP A 136 13.02 -12.65 7.47
C ASP A 136 14.10 -11.56 7.48
N ALA A 137 13.95 -10.52 6.65
CA ALA A 137 14.88 -9.39 6.60
C ALA A 137 14.61 -8.31 7.66
N ALA A 138 13.47 -8.34 8.35
CA ALA A 138 13.00 -7.30 9.26
C ALA A 138 13.86 -7.14 10.53
N ASP A 139 14.79 -8.06 10.80
CA ASP A 139 15.80 -7.94 11.87
C ASP A 139 17.22 -7.61 11.34
N GLY A 140 17.31 -7.27 10.05
CA GLY A 140 18.55 -6.98 9.34
C GLY A 140 19.37 -8.21 8.95
N THR A 141 18.89 -9.43 9.19
CA THR A 141 19.64 -10.68 8.97
C THR A 141 18.82 -11.75 8.24
N VAL A 142 19.03 -11.88 6.94
CA VAL A 142 18.39 -12.92 6.13
C VAL A 142 18.93 -14.33 6.44
N GLY A 143 18.02 -15.31 6.58
CA GLY A 143 18.29 -16.74 6.66
C GLY A 143 18.64 -17.24 8.05
N ASN A 144 18.36 -16.46 9.11
CA ASN A 144 18.65 -16.81 10.50
C ASN A 144 17.45 -17.48 11.22
N LEU A 145 16.31 -17.67 10.53
CA LEU A 145 15.06 -18.22 11.07
C LEU A 145 14.44 -17.37 12.20
N SER A 146 14.75 -16.07 12.26
CA SER A 146 14.33 -15.13 13.30
C SER A 146 13.55 -13.93 12.74
N GLY A 147 12.74 -14.16 11.70
CA GLY A 147 11.87 -13.14 11.11
C GLY A 147 10.70 -12.71 12.02
N MET A 148 10.06 -11.61 11.65
CA MET A 148 8.83 -11.14 12.29
C MET A 148 7.64 -11.35 11.36
N ASP A 149 6.51 -11.79 11.90
CA ASP A 149 5.26 -11.82 11.13
C ASP A 149 4.69 -10.39 11.06
N ILE A 150 4.61 -9.84 9.85
CA ILE A 150 4.20 -8.47 9.52
C ILE A 150 2.83 -8.48 8.85
N LEU A 151 2.67 -9.29 7.79
CA LEU A 151 1.51 -9.25 6.90
C LEU A 151 0.58 -10.45 7.08
N GLY A 152 0.89 -11.37 7.98
CA GLY A 152 0.04 -12.52 8.28
C GLY A 152 -0.13 -13.53 7.13
N ASP A 153 -1.04 -14.47 7.36
CA ASP A 153 -1.29 -15.57 6.44
C ASP A 153 -2.21 -15.18 5.27
N GLY A 154 -1.91 -15.73 4.10
CA GLY A 154 -2.69 -15.55 2.87
C GLY A 154 -3.64 -16.69 2.56
N THR A 155 -4.75 -16.39 1.89
CA THR A 155 -5.68 -17.40 1.38
C THR A 155 -6.19 -17.09 -0.02
N LEU A 156 -6.52 -18.13 -0.79
CA LEU A 156 -7.19 -18.00 -2.09
C LEU A 156 -8.68 -17.66 -1.89
N THR A 157 -9.22 -16.84 -2.78
CA THR A 157 -10.65 -16.54 -2.87
C THR A 157 -11.11 -16.44 -4.32
N ASP A 158 -12.35 -16.89 -4.58
CA ASP A 158 -13.04 -16.68 -5.86
C ASP A 158 -13.86 -15.37 -5.84
N ALA A 159 -13.95 -14.69 -4.69
CA ALA A 159 -14.68 -13.45 -4.57
C ALA A 159 -14.06 -12.35 -5.44
N ALA A 160 -14.90 -11.53 -6.06
CA ALA A 160 -14.41 -10.39 -6.83
C ALA A 160 -13.93 -9.29 -5.86
N LEU A 161 -12.64 -9.00 -5.90
CA LEU A 161 -11.96 -7.99 -5.07
C LEU A 161 -12.03 -6.60 -5.71
N LEU A 162 -11.76 -5.55 -4.94
CA LEU A 162 -11.86 -4.14 -5.31
C LEU A 162 -10.84 -3.30 -4.54
N ALA A 163 -9.87 -2.76 -5.27
CA ALA A 163 -8.92 -1.78 -4.77
C ALA A 163 -9.61 -0.57 -4.09
N ASP A 164 -9.23 -0.34 -2.84
CA ASP A 164 -9.82 0.66 -1.96
C ASP A 164 -9.28 2.06 -2.21
N THR A 165 -9.72 2.61 -3.34
CA THR A 165 -9.35 3.97 -3.79
C THR A 165 -10.07 5.11 -3.04
N VAL A 166 -10.99 4.80 -2.13
CA VAL A 166 -11.86 5.78 -1.45
C VAL A 166 -11.80 5.68 0.07
N SER A 167 -11.82 4.46 0.62
CA SER A 167 -11.74 4.17 2.05
C SER A 167 -11.34 2.71 2.23
N PRO A 168 -10.64 2.36 3.32
CA PRO A 168 -10.34 0.97 3.65
C PRO A 168 -11.61 0.19 4.02
N ASP A 169 -11.54 -1.14 3.89
CA ASP A 169 -12.62 -2.09 4.17
C ASP A 169 -12.29 -3.23 5.17
N ASP A 170 -11.11 -3.15 5.81
CA ASP A 170 -10.51 -4.11 6.74
C ASP A 170 -10.09 -5.44 6.08
N VAL A 171 -9.82 -5.44 4.78
CA VAL A 171 -9.34 -6.60 4.03
C VAL A 171 -8.12 -6.21 3.21
N ASN A 172 -7.03 -6.93 3.42
CA ASN A 172 -5.87 -6.82 2.54
C ASN A 172 -6.07 -7.68 1.28
N GLU A 173 -6.13 -7.06 0.11
CA GLU A 173 -6.52 -7.73 -1.13
C GLU A 173 -5.40 -7.83 -2.17
N VAL A 174 -5.37 -8.94 -2.92
CA VAL A 174 -4.53 -9.08 -4.12
C VAL A 174 -5.37 -9.60 -5.29
N TYR A 175 -5.34 -8.91 -6.43
CA TYR A 175 -6.00 -9.40 -7.63
C TYR A 175 -5.42 -8.85 -8.94
N PHE A 176 -5.92 -9.39 -10.05
CA PHE A 176 -5.54 -9.02 -11.42
C PHE A 176 -6.65 -8.19 -12.06
N ALA A 177 -6.28 -7.11 -12.75
CA ALA A 177 -7.23 -6.21 -13.38
C ALA A 177 -6.61 -5.43 -14.55
N ASP A 178 -7.42 -4.73 -15.33
CA ASP A 178 -6.92 -3.75 -16.30
C ASP A 178 -6.47 -2.49 -15.53
N ILE A 179 -5.23 -2.03 -15.71
CA ILE A 179 -4.78 -0.76 -15.14
C ILE A 179 -4.75 0.28 -16.25
N ALA A 180 -5.53 1.36 -16.10
CA ALA A 180 -5.78 2.30 -17.20
C ALA A 180 -4.51 2.98 -17.76
N ASP A 181 -3.45 3.11 -16.96
CA ASP A 181 -2.15 3.59 -17.44
C ASP A 181 -1.32 2.43 -17.99
N ALA A 182 -1.11 2.43 -19.31
CA ALA A 182 -0.32 1.42 -20.05
C ALA A 182 1.18 1.36 -19.69
N ASN A 183 1.64 2.15 -18.72
CA ASN A 183 2.99 2.04 -18.15
C ASN A 183 2.98 1.44 -16.73
N SER A 184 1.82 1.22 -16.12
CA SER A 184 1.68 0.67 -14.77
C SER A 184 1.64 -0.85 -14.82
N ILE A 185 2.63 -1.51 -14.21
CA ILE A 185 2.71 -2.97 -14.12
C ILE A 185 1.88 -3.47 -12.94
N GLY A 186 1.98 -2.77 -11.82
CA GLY A 186 1.30 -3.05 -10.57
C GLY A 186 0.99 -1.77 -9.83
N VAL A 187 0.03 -1.85 -8.92
CA VAL A 187 -0.33 -0.77 -7.99
C VAL A 187 -0.50 -1.36 -6.61
N THR A 188 0.18 -0.78 -5.63
CA THR A 188 -0.11 -1.01 -4.21
C THR A 188 -0.84 0.19 -3.63
N ILE A 189 -2.02 -0.04 -3.05
CA ILE A 189 -2.72 0.94 -2.22
C ILE A 189 -2.39 0.65 -0.76
N VAL A 190 -2.17 1.71 0.02
CA VAL A 190 -1.99 1.62 1.47
C VAL A 190 -2.84 2.66 2.16
N TRP A 191 -3.47 2.26 3.27
CA TRP A 191 -4.14 3.17 4.20
C TRP A 191 -3.38 3.21 5.52
N GLY A 192 -3.32 4.40 6.13
CA GLY A 192 -2.64 4.54 7.41
C GLY A 192 -2.54 5.96 7.95
N ILE A 193 -1.84 6.07 9.07
CA ILE A 193 -1.45 7.33 9.69
C ILE A 193 0.04 7.52 9.43
N PHE A 194 0.40 8.34 8.45
CA PHE A 194 1.79 8.47 8.00
C PHE A 194 2.54 9.67 8.61
N ARG A 195 1.83 10.49 9.39
CA ARG A 195 2.34 11.74 9.99
C ARG A 195 1.86 11.88 11.43
N GLY A 196 2.56 12.70 12.20
CA GLY A 196 2.26 12.93 13.62
C GLY A 196 3.28 12.26 14.55
N PRO A 197 2.93 12.07 15.84
CA PRO A 197 3.78 11.39 16.81
C PRO A 197 4.22 10.00 16.34
N ALA A 198 5.42 9.58 16.73
CA ALA A 198 6.01 8.33 16.24
C ALA A 198 5.20 7.08 16.63
N ASP A 199 4.59 7.10 17.83
CA ASP A 199 3.74 6.03 18.37
C ASP A 199 2.34 5.97 17.75
N GLY A 200 1.90 7.06 17.10
CA GLY A 200 0.62 7.11 16.39
C GLY A 200 0.70 6.78 14.90
N GLN A 201 1.90 6.66 14.33
CA GLN A 201 2.05 6.29 12.92
C GLN A 201 1.89 4.78 12.75
N LYS A 202 1.10 4.39 11.76
CA LYS A 202 0.82 2.98 11.47
C LYS A 202 0.26 2.80 10.06
N ILE A 203 0.42 1.60 9.52
CA ILE A 203 -0.34 1.11 8.38
C ILE A 203 -1.55 0.36 8.94
N VAL A 204 -2.69 0.48 8.29
CA VAL A 204 -3.93 -0.21 8.69
C VAL A 204 -4.48 -1.14 7.62
N GLU A 205 -4.12 -0.94 6.34
CA GLU A 205 -4.59 -1.79 5.24
C GLU A 205 -3.68 -1.61 4.01
N TRP A 206 -3.63 -2.63 3.16
CA TRP A 206 -3.01 -2.61 1.85
C TRP A 206 -3.77 -3.45 0.81
N ASP A 207 -3.80 -2.98 -0.44
CA ASP A 207 -4.28 -3.73 -1.60
C ASP A 207 -3.25 -3.75 -2.72
N GLN A 208 -3.24 -4.81 -3.51
CA GLN A 208 -2.42 -4.91 -4.72
C GLN A 208 -3.25 -5.29 -5.94
N VAL A 209 -3.00 -4.55 -7.02
CA VAL A 209 -3.55 -4.81 -8.34
C VAL A 209 -2.42 -5.02 -9.32
N TYR A 210 -2.41 -6.17 -9.98
CA TYR A 210 -1.48 -6.50 -11.05
C TYR A 210 -2.17 -6.35 -12.40
N ASP A 211 -1.52 -5.70 -13.36
CA ASP A 211 -2.09 -5.50 -14.70
C ASP A 211 -2.29 -6.84 -15.43
N ASP A 212 -3.47 -7.05 -16.00
CA ASP A 212 -3.84 -8.27 -16.73
C ASP A 212 -4.22 -8.02 -18.20
N VAL A 213 -3.95 -6.81 -18.71
CA VAL A 213 -4.33 -6.42 -20.07
C VAL A 213 -3.14 -5.98 -20.91
N THR A 214 -2.25 -5.18 -20.34
CA THR A 214 -1.09 -4.60 -21.04
C THR A 214 0.10 -5.54 -21.08
N PHE A 215 0.38 -6.25 -19.98
CA PHE A 215 1.56 -7.10 -19.85
C PHE A 215 1.24 -8.60 -19.90
N ASP A 216 2.23 -9.39 -20.33
CA ASP A 216 2.25 -10.83 -20.15
C ASP A 216 3.09 -11.18 -18.92
N TRP A 217 2.69 -12.23 -18.20
CA TRP A 217 3.35 -12.63 -16.96
C TRP A 217 4.19 -13.90 -17.09
N SER A 218 5.29 -13.95 -16.36
CA SER A 218 6.18 -15.08 -16.24
C SER A 218 6.36 -15.50 -14.79
N ALA A 219 6.33 -16.81 -14.54
CA ALA A 219 6.78 -17.39 -13.28
C ALA A 219 8.30 -17.68 -13.27
N LEU A 220 8.94 -17.65 -14.44
CA LEU A 220 10.29 -18.19 -14.68
C LEU A 220 11.29 -17.17 -15.24
N GLY A 221 10.90 -15.90 -15.43
CA GLY A 221 11.75 -14.86 -16.01
C GLY A 221 11.89 -14.94 -17.54
N GLU A 222 10.84 -15.35 -18.25
CA GLU A 222 10.87 -15.42 -19.72
C GLU A 222 11.05 -14.03 -20.35
N THR A 223 11.88 -13.94 -21.40
CA THR A 223 12.07 -12.71 -22.16
C THR A 223 10.75 -12.22 -22.76
N GLY A 224 10.49 -10.91 -22.66
CA GLY A 224 9.28 -10.29 -23.22
C GLY A 224 8.05 -10.39 -22.30
N LYS A 225 8.23 -10.79 -21.03
CA LYS A 225 7.18 -10.87 -20.02
C LYS A 225 7.62 -10.24 -18.71
N MET A 226 6.70 -9.70 -17.94
CA MET A 226 6.97 -9.26 -16.57
C MET A 226 7.14 -10.47 -15.66
N ASP A 227 8.18 -10.43 -14.83
CA ASP A 227 8.46 -11.50 -13.88
C ASP A 227 7.61 -11.31 -12.62
N PHE A 228 6.65 -12.21 -12.38
CA PHE A 228 5.68 -12.05 -11.29
C PHE A 228 6.37 -11.97 -9.92
N GLU A 229 7.41 -12.78 -9.70
CA GLU A 229 8.13 -12.79 -8.42
C GLU A 229 8.87 -11.47 -8.18
N ASN A 230 9.54 -10.91 -9.19
CA ASN A 230 10.18 -9.60 -9.11
C ASN A 230 9.17 -8.51 -8.74
N ILE A 231 8.08 -8.39 -9.52
CA ILE A 231 7.07 -7.34 -9.29
C ILE A 231 6.40 -7.53 -7.94
N ALA A 232 5.96 -8.75 -7.61
CA ALA A 232 5.30 -8.99 -6.33
C ALA A 232 6.21 -8.74 -5.12
N THR A 233 7.50 -9.06 -5.22
CA THR A 233 8.46 -8.74 -4.14
C THR A 233 8.56 -7.22 -3.94
N HIS A 234 8.56 -6.44 -5.02
CA HIS A 234 8.53 -4.97 -4.94
C HIS A 234 7.26 -4.45 -4.28
N GLU A 235 6.09 -4.85 -4.79
CA GLU A 235 4.79 -4.36 -4.29
C GLU A 235 4.60 -4.69 -2.79
N LEU A 236 5.04 -5.86 -2.34
CA LEU A 236 4.99 -6.26 -0.93
C LEU A 236 5.92 -5.42 -0.03
N GLY A 237 6.95 -4.80 -0.60
CA GLY A 237 7.75 -3.80 0.12
C GLY A 237 6.94 -2.55 0.45
N HIS A 238 6.02 -2.13 -0.43
CA HIS A 238 5.06 -1.06 -0.15
C HIS A 238 4.05 -1.47 0.92
N SER A 239 3.50 -2.68 0.84
CA SER A 239 2.63 -3.25 1.89
C SER A 239 3.30 -3.24 3.26
N SER A 240 4.63 -3.40 3.29
CA SER A 240 5.43 -3.35 4.52
C SER A 240 5.82 -1.93 4.98
N GLY A 241 5.56 -0.89 4.18
CA GLY A 241 5.81 0.52 4.54
C GLY A 241 6.93 1.23 3.79
N LEU A 242 7.59 0.58 2.82
CA LEU A 242 8.69 1.16 2.06
C LEU A 242 8.19 2.01 0.88
N LYS A 243 8.99 3.00 0.49
CA LYS A 243 8.76 3.85 -0.69
C LYS A 243 9.60 3.40 -1.88
N ASP A 244 9.11 3.76 -3.05
CA ASP A 244 9.89 3.71 -4.28
C ASP A 244 11.17 4.53 -4.20
N ILE A 245 12.18 4.01 -4.89
CA ILE A 245 13.44 4.69 -5.15
C ILE A 245 13.60 4.90 -6.66
N TYR A 246 13.88 6.15 -7.03
CA TYR A 246 13.99 6.57 -8.43
C TYR A 246 15.40 7.05 -8.81
N ASN A 247 16.39 6.82 -7.95
CA ASN A 247 17.78 7.12 -8.26
C ASN A 247 18.37 5.96 -9.08
N THR A 248 18.89 6.24 -10.27
CA THR A 248 19.43 5.20 -11.16
C THR A 248 20.63 4.45 -10.57
N SER A 249 21.35 5.03 -9.60
CA SER A 249 22.40 4.29 -8.88
C SER A 249 21.85 3.20 -7.95
N CYS A 250 20.53 3.17 -7.74
CA CYS A 250 19.80 2.21 -6.94
C CYS A 250 18.96 1.27 -7.81
N SER A 251 19.24 1.15 -9.11
CA SER A 251 18.46 0.33 -10.05
C SER A 251 18.40 -1.15 -9.70
N ASP A 252 19.33 -1.62 -8.86
CA ASP A 252 19.40 -3.01 -8.39
C ASP A 252 18.61 -3.22 -7.10
N ALA A 253 18.11 -2.16 -6.45
CA ALA A 253 17.26 -2.27 -5.29
C ALA A 253 15.90 -2.87 -5.68
N THR A 254 15.34 -3.70 -4.81
CA THR A 254 14.01 -4.25 -4.97
C THR A 254 12.98 -3.14 -5.04
N MET A 255 13.11 -2.11 -4.19
CA MET A 255 12.23 -0.93 -4.19
C MET A 255 12.54 0.08 -5.30
N TYR A 256 13.31 -0.27 -6.34
CA TYR A 256 13.47 0.61 -7.50
C TYR A 256 12.14 0.69 -8.27
N GLY A 257 11.62 1.89 -8.49
CA GLY A 257 10.26 2.11 -9.03
C GLY A 257 10.09 1.80 -10.52
N TYR A 258 11.00 1.04 -11.13
CA TYR A 258 10.84 0.51 -12.48
C TYR A 258 11.30 -0.94 -12.60
N ALA A 259 10.60 -1.71 -13.44
CA ALA A 259 11.01 -3.04 -13.87
C ALA A 259 10.91 -3.23 -15.38
N GLY A 260 11.83 -4.03 -15.91
CA GLY A 260 11.86 -4.44 -17.31
C GLY A 260 11.34 -5.87 -17.50
N GLU A 261 10.86 -6.17 -18.70
CA GLU A 261 10.50 -7.54 -19.07
C GLU A 261 11.72 -8.47 -19.00
N GLY A 262 11.55 -9.66 -18.40
CA GLY A 262 12.61 -10.63 -18.16
C GLY A 262 13.60 -10.24 -17.05
N ASP A 263 13.37 -9.15 -16.32
CA ASP A 263 14.19 -8.81 -15.15
C ASP A 263 13.85 -9.77 -13.99
N THR A 264 14.83 -10.58 -13.58
CA THR A 264 14.73 -11.46 -12.40
C THR A 264 15.64 -11.01 -11.27
N ASN A 265 16.37 -9.91 -11.42
CA ASN A 265 17.43 -9.54 -10.48
C ASN A 265 16.87 -9.02 -9.14
N LYS A 266 15.60 -8.62 -9.09
CA LYS A 266 14.92 -8.09 -7.89
C LYS A 266 13.94 -9.08 -7.26
N ARG A 267 14.09 -10.39 -7.56
CA ARG A 267 13.40 -11.45 -6.80
C ARG A 267 13.91 -11.57 -5.37
N ASP A 268 15.17 -11.21 -5.16
CA ASP A 268 15.81 -11.13 -3.84
C ASP A 268 15.89 -9.67 -3.36
N LEU A 269 16.02 -9.50 -2.04
CA LEU A 269 16.18 -8.19 -1.41
C LEU A 269 17.62 -7.69 -1.56
N ALA A 270 17.82 -6.47 -2.06
CA ALA A 270 19.14 -5.87 -2.07
C ALA A 270 19.54 -5.44 -0.65
N PRO A 271 20.84 -5.22 -0.36
CA PRO A 271 21.30 -4.82 0.97
C PRO A 271 20.64 -3.54 1.51
N ALA A 272 20.27 -2.62 0.61
CA ALA A 272 19.57 -1.40 0.97
C ALA A 272 18.12 -1.67 1.41
N ASP A 273 17.44 -2.61 0.76
CA ASP A 273 16.07 -3.03 1.10
C ASP A 273 16.05 -3.69 2.49
N ILE A 274 17.00 -4.61 2.76
CA ILE A 274 17.19 -5.25 4.08
C ILE A 274 17.46 -4.19 5.16
N THR A 275 18.33 -3.22 4.88
CA THR A 275 18.61 -2.12 5.83
C THR A 275 17.38 -1.23 6.05
N GLY A 276 16.55 -1.05 5.03
CA GLY A 276 15.34 -0.24 5.10
C GLY A 276 14.29 -0.89 6.01
N ILE A 277 13.98 -2.17 5.76
CA ILE A 277 12.98 -2.89 6.54
C ILE A 277 13.39 -3.07 8.01
N ASP A 278 14.66 -3.42 8.28
CA ASP A 278 15.25 -3.49 9.64
C ASP A 278 15.08 -2.20 10.43
N LYS A 279 15.24 -1.05 9.78
CA LYS A 279 15.14 0.25 10.46
C LYS A 279 13.71 0.68 10.70
N LEU A 280 12.76 0.19 9.91
CA LEU A 280 11.36 0.51 10.09
C LEU A 280 10.79 -0.30 11.26
N TYR A 281 11.09 -1.59 11.31
CA TYR A 281 10.54 -2.52 12.30
C TYR A 281 11.29 -2.56 13.62
#